data_AF-A0A0B1TB18-F1
#
_entry.id   AF-A0A0B1TB18-F1
#
_cell.length_a   1.000
_cell.length_b   1.000
_cell.length_c   1.000
_cell.angle_alpha   90.00
_cell.angle_beta   90.00
_cell.angle_gamma   90.00
#
_symmetry.space_group_name_H-M   'P 1'
#
loop_
_entity.id
_entity.type
_entity.pdbx_description
1 polymer ?
#
loop_
_entity_poly.entity_id
_entity_poly.type
_entity_poly.pdbx_seq_one_letter_code
_entity_poly.pdbx_strand_id
1 'polypeptide(L)'
;MGNPLIQQGDNPDITKERLAGSFDVRKMASFLYGGDEYLQRRTEILAFVKSTPELHDPVPVEFMTREERVDNAARKIVEMTNHLDQIDASDFFGEGMYFNS
;
A
#
# COMPACT_ATOMS: atom_id res chain seq x y z
N MET A 1 13.92 17.41 13.80
CA MET A 1 13.03 16.28 13.49
C MET A 1 13.65 15.53 12.33
N GLY A 2 13.91 14.23 12.46
CA GLY A 2 14.43 13.44 11.34
C GLY A 2 13.29 12.92 10.47
N ASN A 3 13.47 12.89 9.16
CA ASN A 3 12.50 12.27 8.27
C ASN A 3 12.54 10.74 8.46
N PRO A 4 11.45 10.10 8.92
CA PRO A 4 11.43 8.67 9.28
C PRO A 4 11.52 7.74 8.06
N LEU A 5 11.46 8.29 6.84
CA LEU A 5 11.56 7.53 5.59
C LEU A 5 13.00 7.38 5.10
N ILE A 6 13.97 8.02 5.75
CA ILE A 6 15.39 7.84 5.42
C ILE A 6 15.86 6.50 5.97
N GLN A 7 16.42 5.66 5.10
CA GLN A 7 16.93 4.33 5.42
C GLN A 7 18.42 4.20 5.04
N GLN A 8 19.10 3.26 5.69
CA GLN A 8 20.48 2.93 5.33
C GLN A 8 20.52 2.30 3.93
N GLY A 9 21.38 2.83 3.06
CA GLY A 9 21.50 2.36 1.67
C GLY A 9 20.61 3.10 0.66
N ASP A 10 19.84 4.09 1.10
CA ASP A 10 19.13 5.00 0.20
C ASP A 10 20.08 5.71 -0.77
N ASN A 11 19.57 6.04 -1.95
CA ASN A 11 20.29 6.91 -2.89
C ASN A 11 20.61 8.26 -2.19
N PRO A 12 21.89 8.69 -2.14
CA PRO A 12 22.29 9.90 -1.44
C PRO A 12 21.60 11.18 -1.94
N ASP A 13 21.22 11.26 -3.22
CA ASP A 13 20.46 12.40 -3.76
C ASP A 13 19.06 12.45 -3.15
N ILE A 14 18.39 11.30 -3.04
CA ILE A 14 17.07 11.19 -2.38
C ILE A 14 17.19 11.52 -0.89
N THR A 15 18.24 11.04 -0.22
CA THR A 15 18.49 11.35 1.19
C THR A 15 18.69 12.85 1.40
N LYS A 16 19.44 13.51 0.52
CA LYS A 16 19.65 14.97 0.57
C LYS A 16 18.33 15.73 0.50
N GLU A 17 17.45 15.38 -0.44
CA GLU A 17 16.13 16.01 -0.56
C GLU A 17 15.23 15.73 0.66
N ARG A 18 15.27 14.50 1.21
CA ARG A 18 14.52 14.15 2.42
C ARG A 18 14.98 14.91 3.67
N LEU A 19 16.28 15.24 3.76
CA LEU A 19 16.86 16.02 4.84
C LEU A 19 16.53 17.52 4.77
N ALA A 20 16.27 18.04 3.57
CA ALA A 20 15.85 19.43 3.37
C ALA A 20 14.40 19.71 3.81
N GLY A 21 13.62 18.66 4.14
CA GLY A 21 12.24 18.79 4.59
C GLY A 21 12.10 19.57 5.90
N SER A 22 11.15 20.51 5.93
CA SER A 22 10.93 21.44 7.04
C SER A 22 9.77 21.07 7.98
N PHE A 23 9.13 19.92 7.76
CA PHE A 23 7.98 19.45 8.54
C PHE A 23 8.11 17.96 8.90
N ASP A 24 7.33 17.54 9.89
CA ASP A 24 7.24 16.15 10.30
C ASP A 24 6.33 15.36 9.35
N VAL A 25 6.92 14.43 8.60
CA VAL A 25 6.20 13.60 7.62
C VAL A 25 5.14 12.71 8.27
N ARG A 26 5.34 12.25 9.52
CA ARG A 26 4.33 11.44 10.23
C ARG A 26 3.13 12.29 10.59
N LYS A 27 3.35 13.51 11.10
CA LYS A 27 2.25 14.45 11.39
C LYS A 27 1.50 14.85 10.13
N MET A 28 2.22 15.09 9.03
CA MET A 28 1.60 15.36 7.74
C MET A 28 0.74 14.18 7.27
N ALA A 29 1.26 12.95 7.35
CA ALA A 29 0.49 11.76 6.98
C ALA A 29 -0.75 11.59 7.88
N SER A 30 -0.61 11.82 9.19
CA SER A 30 -1.72 11.73 10.14
C SER A 30 -2.83 12.72 9.79
N PHE A 31 -2.43 13.96 9.47
CA PHE A 31 -3.35 14.98 8.97
C PHE A 31 -4.06 14.57 7.67
N LEU A 32 -3.33 14.01 6.69
CA LEU A 32 -3.91 13.58 5.40
C LEU A 32 -4.87 12.39 5.51
N TYR A 33 -4.54 11.42 6.36
CA TYR A 33 -5.30 10.18 6.49
C TYR A 33 -6.33 10.19 7.64
N GLY A 34 -6.53 11.34 8.28
CA GLY A 34 -7.57 11.52 9.30
C GLY A 34 -7.21 10.99 10.69
N GLY A 35 -5.93 10.74 10.97
CA GLY A 35 -5.43 10.41 12.30
C GLY A 35 -4.40 9.29 12.34
N ASP A 36 -3.77 9.12 13.51
CA ASP A 36 -2.72 8.13 13.74
C ASP A 36 -3.24 6.68 13.70
N GLU A 37 -4.52 6.47 14.05
CA GLU A 37 -5.16 5.14 14.01
C GLU A 37 -5.20 4.60 12.57
N TYR A 38 -5.55 5.43 11.60
CA TYR A 38 -5.54 5.05 10.18
C TYR A 38 -4.11 4.78 9.67
N LEU A 39 -3.11 5.55 10.13
CA LEU A 39 -1.71 5.28 9.79
C LEU A 39 -1.22 3.95 10.33
N GLN A 40 -1.58 3.64 11.58
CA GLN A 40 -1.24 2.38 12.23
C GLN A 40 -1.87 1.22 11.47
N ARG A 41 -3.17 1.32 11.14
CA ARG A 41 -3.87 0.30 10.35
C ARG A 41 -3.26 0.09 8.97
N ARG A 42 -2.89 1.16 8.26
CA ARG A 42 -2.19 1.06 6.97
C ARG A 42 -0.83 0.38 7.08
N THR A 43 -0.12 0.60 8.19
CA THR A 43 1.17 -0.05 8.46
C THR A 43 0.99 -1.56 8.68
N GLU A 44 -0.06 -1.95 9.42
CA GLU A 44 -0.42 -3.36 9.64
C GLU A 44 -0.82 -4.06 8.35
N ILE A 45 -1.69 -3.44 7.54
CA ILE A 45 -2.09 -3.97 6.22
C ILE A 45 -0.85 -4.13 5.33
N LEU A 46 0.05 -3.13 5.28
CA LEU A 46 1.27 -3.22 4.48
C LEU A 46 2.18 -4.36 4.96
N ALA A 47 2.30 -4.55 6.27
CA ALA A 47 3.08 -5.65 6.83
C ALA A 47 2.50 -7.00 6.43
N PHE A 48 1.18 -7.17 6.53
CA PHE A 48 0.46 -8.36 6.08
C PHE A 48 0.68 -8.63 4.59
N VAL A 49 0.45 -7.63 3.73
CA VAL A 49 0.66 -7.78 2.28
C VAL A 49 2.10 -8.17 1.97
N LYS A 50 3.10 -7.59 2.64
CA LYS A 50 4.51 -7.97 2.46
C LYS A 50 4.82 -9.40 2.90
N SER A 51 4.12 -9.91 3.92
CA SER A 51 4.30 -11.28 4.42
C SER A 51 3.54 -12.34 3.63
N THR A 52 2.62 -11.96 2.75
CA THR A 52 1.77 -12.87 1.96
C THR A 52 2.19 -12.85 0.49
N PRO A 53 3.05 -13.78 0.03
CA PRO A 53 3.58 -13.81 -1.34
C PRO A 53 2.49 -13.88 -2.42
N GLU A 54 1.35 -14.50 -2.10
CA GLU A 54 0.19 -14.64 -2.98
C GLU A 54 -0.45 -13.29 -3.31
N LEU A 55 -0.20 -12.24 -2.53
CA LEU A 55 -0.67 -10.88 -2.86
C LEU A 55 0.32 -10.11 -3.73
N HIS A 56 1.51 -10.66 -4.02
CA HIS A 56 2.52 -10.01 -4.84
C HIS A 56 2.28 -10.31 -6.33
N ASP A 57 2.75 -9.39 -7.17
CA ASP A 57 2.79 -9.63 -8.60
C ASP A 57 3.95 -10.58 -8.93
N PRO A 58 3.72 -11.66 -9.71
CA PRO A 58 4.75 -12.65 -10.02
C PRO A 58 5.86 -12.07 -10.91
N VAL A 59 5.52 -11.06 -11.71
CA VAL A 59 6.43 -10.25 -12.54
C VAL A 59 5.91 -8.81 -12.55
N PRO A 60 6.72 -7.81 -12.93
CA PRO A 60 6.22 -6.47 -13.21
C PRO A 60 5.04 -6.50 -14.19
N VAL A 61 3.98 -5.77 -13.88
CA VAL A 61 2.72 -5.75 -14.65
C VAL A 61 2.95 -5.32 -16.10
N GLU A 62 4.00 -4.56 -16.35
CA GLU A 62 4.45 -4.12 -17.67
C GLU A 62 4.84 -5.29 -18.59
N PHE A 63 5.24 -6.43 -18.03
CA PHE A 63 5.58 -7.63 -18.79
C PHE A 63 4.40 -8.60 -18.98
N MET A 64 3.26 -8.31 -18.35
CA MET A 64 2.04 -9.10 -18.51
C MET A 64 1.25 -8.63 -19.73
N THR A 65 0.81 -9.59 -20.54
CA THR A 65 -0.27 -9.44 -21.51
C THR A 65 -1.59 -9.05 -20.82
N ARG A 66 -2.59 -8.68 -21.62
CA ARG A 66 -3.91 -8.32 -21.08
C ARG A 66 -4.55 -9.49 -20.34
N GLU A 67 -4.48 -10.68 -20.90
CA GLU A 67 -5.01 -11.92 -20.34
C GLU A 67 -4.33 -12.24 -19.00
N GLU A 68 -2.99 -12.20 -18.96
CA GLU A 68 -2.23 -12.44 -17.73
C GLU A 68 -2.54 -11.42 -16.63
N ARG A 69 -2.84 -10.17 -16.98
CA ARG A 69 -3.28 -9.15 -16.00
C ARG A 69 -4.64 -9.49 -15.39
N VAL A 70 -5.58 -9.97 -16.21
CA VAL A 70 -6.91 -10.38 -15.74
C VAL A 70 -6.77 -11.58 -14.80
N ASP A 71 -5.99 -12.59 -15.18
CA ASP A 71 -5.78 -13.78 -14.36
C ASP A 71 -5.05 -13.45 -13.05
N ASN A 72 -4.02 -12.60 -13.11
CA ASN A 72 -3.29 -12.17 -11.91
C ASN A 72 -4.18 -11.32 -10.97
N ALA A 73 -5.05 -10.46 -11.51
CA ALA A 73 -6.01 -9.72 -10.72
C ALA A 73 -7.03 -10.65 -10.03
N ALA A 74 -7.59 -11.61 -10.77
CA ALA A 74 -8.54 -12.59 -10.23
C ALA A 74 -7.90 -13.41 -9.09
N ARG A 75 -6.67 -13.89 -9.27
CA ARG A 75 -5.89 -14.59 -8.25
C ARG A 75 -5.73 -13.77 -6.97
N LYS A 76 -5.35 -12.49 -7.10
CA LYS A 76 -5.21 -11.58 -5.94
C LYS A 76 -6.55 -11.30 -5.24
N ILE A 77 -7.64 -11.15 -5.98
CA ILE A 77 -8.99 -10.93 -5.40
C ILE A 77 -9.46 -12.14 -4.59
N VAL A 78 -9.23 -13.35 -5.09
CA VAL A 78 -9.55 -14.59 -4.35
C VAL A 78 -8.75 -14.62 -3.04
N GLU A 79 -7.46 -14.31 -3.10
CA GLU A 79 -6.61 -14.30 -1.92
C GLU A 79 -7.03 -13.21 -0.91
N MET A 80 -7.37 -12.01 -1.38
CA MET A 80 -7.91 -10.95 -0.52
C MET A 80 -9.21 -11.39 0.18
N THR A 81 -10.09 -12.11 -0.54
CA THR A 81 -11.35 -12.65 0.02
C THR A 81 -11.11 -13.71 1.09
N ASN A 82 -10.01 -14.47 1.00
CA ASN A 82 -9.63 -15.44 2.02
C ASN A 82 -9.12 -14.76 3.32
N HIS A 83 -8.79 -13.47 3.27
CA HIS A 83 -8.15 -12.69 4.34
C HIS A 83 -8.89 -11.39 4.68
N LEU A 84 -10.24 -11.40 4.61
CA LEU A 84 -11.10 -10.25 4.89
C LEU A 84 -11.00 -9.71 6.33
N ASP A 85 -10.51 -10.52 7.27
CA ASP A 85 -10.22 -10.10 8.64
C ASP A 85 -8.98 -9.19 8.71
N GLN A 86 -8.02 -9.39 7.80
CA GLN A 86 -6.77 -8.63 7.73
C GLN A 86 -6.87 -7.43 6.81
N ILE A 87 -7.72 -7.48 5.78
CA ILE A 87 -7.91 -6.43 4.79
C ILE A 87 -9.32 -5.87 4.98
N ASP A 88 -9.42 -4.62 5.43
CA ASP A 88 -10.70 -3.94 5.56
C ASP A 88 -11.37 -3.81 4.17
N ALA A 89 -12.39 -4.64 3.94
CA ALA A 89 -13.16 -4.66 2.71
C ALA A 89 -14.41 -3.78 2.77
N SER A 90 -14.60 -2.99 3.84
CA SER A 90 -15.76 -2.10 3.96
C SER A 90 -15.85 -1.11 2.81
N ASP A 91 -14.73 -0.60 2.32
CA ASP A 91 -14.66 0.24 1.12
C ASP A 91 -14.99 -0.52 -0.18
N PHE A 92 -14.67 -1.82 -0.23
CA PHE A 92 -14.93 -2.69 -1.39
C PHE A 92 -16.41 -3.04 -1.52
N PHE A 93 -17.08 -3.33 -0.40
CA PHE A 93 -18.52 -3.68 -0.38
C PHE A 93 -19.44 -2.47 -0.19
N GLY A 94 -18.92 -1.30 0.17
CA GLY A 94 -19.64 -0.04 0.30
C GLY A 94 -19.79 0.67 -1.04
N GLU A 95 -18.89 1.61 -1.33
CA GLU A 95 -19.00 2.45 -2.52
C GLU A 95 -18.38 1.84 -3.79
N GLY A 96 -17.41 0.94 -3.64
CA GLY A 96 -16.65 0.36 -4.77
C GLY A 96 -17.49 -0.43 -5.77
N MET A 97 -18.62 -0.99 -5.34
CA MET A 97 -19.55 -1.74 -6.21
C MET A 97 -20.40 -0.83 -7.11
N TYR A 98 -20.57 0.46 -6.77
CA TYR A 98 -21.38 1.37 -7.58
C TYR A 98 -20.67 1.86 -8.84
N PHE A 99 -19.34 1.92 -8.83
CA PHE A 99 -18.53 2.49 -9.91
C PHE A 99 -18.11 1.50 -11.01
N ASN A 100 -18.51 0.23 -10.90
CA ASN A 100 -18.31 -0.80 -11.93
C ASN A 100 -19.55 -0.99 -12.84
N SER A 101 -20.39 0.04 -12.98
CA SER A 101 -21.54 0.06 -13.90
C SER A 101 -21.21 0.69 -15.25
#